data_AF-A0A5B0MGC0-F1
#
_entry.id   AF-A0A5B0MGC0-F1
#
_cell.length_a   1.000
_cell.length_b   1.000
_cell.length_c   1.000
_cell.angle_alpha   90.00
_cell.angle_beta   90.00
_cell.angle_gamma   90.00
#
_symmetry.space_group_name_H-M   'P 1'
#
loop_
_entity.id
_entity.type
_entity.pdbx_description
1 polymer ?
#
loop_
_entity_poly.entity_id
_entity_poly.type
_entity_poly.pdbx_seq_one_letter_code
_entity_poly.pdbx_strand_id
1 'polypeptide(L)'
;MADSETTDSIQSTVCNALRGLSDFCSQGLITNNQTLSPGQEAPSIDQIDVRQALMIEMQTSLLPSLRQHLADLLESQDALCFREEPHPNLQATLEILSQLEHTVKQIKSSFLSIRAAAQVSENEDERYGILKRHKSDSIMDKIHYTIRYPLIMLLNGHVALLEEWQNAERALKIRMQKRVARDTAGVFSLLKGITHLFHKSELSILQATWQVSSDSLELYIDFLSERVDPKFTQSNEEPSYYRIGDDRSDASDQNHPDHRAQINPSGDARHQQQPENILTNASSAVGRQHERSVNVHSSANSIGDHQPGQALTILPNEAPDEVIRIEPHLVKLCQSVMPFIKLGRLLLNRLLLAPSSRAPFTIDDRMSSAQFESFRDQTDEFFADLWNLLRNLLDLCNRDGRATIDEISDELDKSLISFDQCMQVLRPRLVPYSPSNQLLPLTTPQPEREKILNDWFSLLISQVHLAGQNFRVEIEIFRKNYADYIY
;
A
#
# COMPACT_ATOMS: atom_id res chain seq x y z
N MET A 1 4.93 -49.48 -27.66
CA MET A 1 5.43 -48.61 -28.76
C MET A 1 4.33 -47.69 -29.22
N ALA A 2 3.27 -48.18 -29.88
CA ALA A 2 2.13 -47.36 -30.30
C ALA A 2 1.63 -46.38 -29.21
N ASP A 3 1.39 -46.86 -27.98
CA ASP A 3 0.85 -46.02 -26.90
C ASP A 3 1.79 -44.88 -26.47
N SER A 4 3.11 -45.07 -26.47
CA SER A 4 4.06 -43.98 -26.14
C SER A 4 4.16 -42.99 -27.29
N GLU A 5 4.22 -43.48 -28.54
CA GLU A 5 4.26 -42.64 -29.75
C GLU A 5 3.02 -41.74 -29.87
N THR A 6 1.84 -42.21 -29.45
CA THR A 6 0.65 -41.36 -29.27
C THR A 6 0.74 -40.43 -28.05
N THR A 7 1.30 -40.88 -26.92
CA THR A 7 1.43 -40.05 -25.71
C THR A 7 2.38 -38.87 -25.95
N ASP A 8 3.54 -39.11 -26.56
CA ASP A 8 4.53 -38.07 -26.91
C ASP A 8 3.97 -37.06 -27.93
N SER A 9 3.17 -37.53 -28.89
CA SER A 9 2.45 -36.70 -29.86
C SER A 9 1.40 -35.80 -29.19
N ILE A 10 0.60 -36.35 -28.26
CA ILE A 10 -0.38 -35.57 -27.49
C ILE A 10 0.34 -34.58 -26.55
N GLN A 11 1.43 -34.97 -25.89
CA GLN A 11 2.23 -34.08 -25.03
C GLN A 11 2.79 -32.90 -25.82
N SER A 12 3.38 -33.15 -27.01
CA SER A 12 3.82 -32.10 -27.93
C SER A 12 2.68 -31.16 -28.31
N THR A 13 1.49 -31.70 -28.57
CA THR A 13 0.28 -30.91 -28.86
C THR A 13 -0.13 -30.02 -27.67
N VAL A 14 -0.09 -30.53 -26.44
CA VAL A 14 -0.33 -29.73 -25.21
C VAL A 14 0.68 -28.60 -25.06
N CYS A 15 1.99 -28.88 -25.23
CA CYS A 15 3.03 -27.87 -25.14
C CYS A 15 2.89 -26.78 -26.21
N ASN A 16 2.47 -27.13 -27.42
CA ASN A 16 2.23 -26.19 -28.50
C ASN A 16 0.97 -25.33 -28.25
N ALA A 17 -0.09 -25.89 -27.66
CA ALA A 17 -1.26 -25.12 -27.22
C ALA A 17 -0.91 -24.13 -26.09
N LEU A 18 -0.15 -24.57 -25.08
CA LEU A 18 0.37 -23.70 -24.02
C LEU A 18 1.21 -22.54 -24.57
N ARG A 19 2.13 -22.83 -25.52
CA ARG A 19 2.93 -21.80 -26.22
C ARG A 19 2.06 -20.83 -27.01
N GLY A 20 1.15 -21.33 -27.85
CA GLY A 20 0.27 -20.48 -28.66
C GLY A 20 -0.60 -19.54 -27.82
N LEU A 21 -1.08 -20.01 -26.66
CA LEU A 21 -1.79 -19.17 -25.70
C LEU A 21 -0.86 -18.15 -25.01
N SER A 22 0.37 -18.56 -24.66
CA SER A 22 1.39 -17.67 -24.09
C SER A 22 1.77 -16.54 -25.06
N ASP A 23 1.98 -16.86 -26.33
CA ASP A 23 2.20 -15.91 -27.42
C ASP A 23 0.98 -15.00 -27.65
N PHE A 24 -0.24 -15.56 -27.61
CA PHE A 24 -1.46 -14.75 -27.69
C PHE A 24 -1.62 -13.81 -26.49
N CYS A 25 -1.18 -14.19 -25.29
CA CYS A 25 -1.10 -13.29 -24.13
C CYS A 25 -0.02 -12.20 -24.32
N SER A 26 1.10 -12.53 -24.98
CA SER A 26 2.23 -11.61 -25.22
C SER A 26 1.92 -10.52 -26.26
N GLN A 27 1.00 -10.77 -27.19
CA GLN A 27 0.51 -9.79 -28.15
C GLN A 27 -0.10 -8.58 -27.44
N GLY A 28 0.56 -7.43 -27.57
CA GLY A 28 0.16 -6.16 -26.95
C GLY A 28 -1.24 -5.72 -27.37
N LEU A 29 -1.98 -5.16 -26.41
CA LEU A 29 -3.29 -4.57 -26.65
C LEU A 29 -3.09 -3.14 -27.15
N ILE A 30 -2.99 -2.95 -28.47
CA ILE A 30 -2.91 -1.61 -29.06
C ILE A 30 -4.22 -0.89 -28.76
N THR A 31 -4.15 0.09 -27.88
CA THR A 31 -5.29 0.92 -27.47
C THR A 31 -5.08 2.35 -27.92
N ASN A 32 -6.01 2.85 -28.72
CA ASN A 32 -6.08 4.26 -29.05
C ASN A 32 -6.58 5.03 -27.81
N ASN A 33 -5.69 5.30 -26.86
CA ASN A 33 -5.97 6.11 -25.66
C ASN A 33 -6.14 7.61 -25.99
N GLN A 34 -6.79 7.90 -27.11
CA GLN A 34 -7.19 9.23 -27.51
C GLN A 34 -8.46 9.59 -26.73
N THR A 35 -8.30 10.42 -25.70
CA THR A 35 -9.38 11.24 -25.15
C THR A 35 -10.08 11.97 -26.30
N LEU A 36 -11.41 12.17 -26.22
CA LEU A 36 -12.16 12.87 -27.26
C LEU A 36 -11.46 14.16 -27.70
N SER A 37 -11.06 14.23 -28.97
CA SER A 37 -10.60 15.49 -29.56
C SER A 37 -11.80 16.44 -29.68
N PRO A 38 -11.63 17.75 -29.42
CA PRO A 38 -12.74 18.70 -29.44
C PRO A 38 -13.35 18.77 -30.85
N GLY A 39 -14.53 18.16 -31.01
CA GLY A 39 -15.20 17.98 -32.30
C GLY A 39 -15.58 16.53 -32.66
N GLN A 40 -15.14 15.53 -31.88
CA GLN A 40 -15.73 14.18 -31.95
C GLN A 40 -17.09 14.16 -31.23
N GLU A 41 -18.02 13.31 -31.71
CA GLU A 41 -19.30 13.10 -31.04
C GLU A 41 -19.12 12.23 -29.79
N ALA A 42 -19.84 12.57 -28.71
CA ALA A 42 -19.91 11.76 -27.50
C ALA A 42 -20.52 10.38 -27.83
N PRO A 43 -20.08 9.29 -27.19
CA PRO A 43 -20.57 7.95 -27.48
C PRO A 43 -22.07 7.81 -27.18
N SER A 44 -22.81 7.09 -28.04
CA SER A 44 -24.25 6.88 -27.84
C SER A 44 -24.54 6.03 -26.60
N ILE A 45 -25.75 6.16 -26.07
CA ILE A 45 -26.21 5.39 -24.90
C ILE A 45 -26.04 3.88 -25.11
N ASP A 46 -26.32 3.37 -26.32
CA ASP A 46 -26.15 1.95 -26.66
C ASP A 46 -24.69 1.49 -26.54
N GLN A 47 -23.72 2.35 -26.90
CA GLN A 47 -22.29 2.04 -26.73
C GLN A 47 -21.87 2.03 -25.26
N ILE A 48 -22.55 2.80 -24.41
CA ILE A 48 -22.27 2.89 -22.98
C ILE A 48 -22.85 1.65 -22.29
N ASP A 49 -24.10 1.30 -22.59
CA ASP A 49 -24.77 0.10 -22.09
C ASP A 49 -24.03 -1.18 -22.51
N VAL A 50 -23.54 -1.27 -23.76
CA VAL A 50 -22.68 -2.37 -24.21
C VAL A 50 -21.37 -2.44 -23.43
N ARG A 51 -20.69 -1.31 -23.20
CA ARG A 51 -19.45 -1.28 -22.38
C ARG A 51 -19.72 -1.69 -20.93
N GLN A 52 -20.87 -1.30 -20.37
CA GLN A 52 -21.27 -1.67 -19.01
C GLN A 52 -21.61 -3.16 -18.90
N ALA A 53 -22.30 -3.73 -19.91
CA ALA A 53 -22.55 -5.16 -20.01
C ALA A 53 -21.24 -5.96 -20.07
N LEU A 54 -20.26 -5.53 -20.88
CA LEU A 54 -18.94 -6.16 -20.97
C LEU A 54 -18.16 -6.07 -19.64
N MET A 55 -18.26 -4.97 -18.89
CA MET A 55 -17.69 -4.87 -17.53
C MET A 55 -18.34 -5.86 -16.55
N ILE A 56 -19.66 -6.04 -16.64
CA ILE A 56 -20.40 -7.00 -15.80
C ILE A 56 -20.06 -8.44 -16.19
N GLU A 57 -19.95 -8.75 -17.49
CA GLU A 57 -19.52 -10.07 -18.00
C GLU A 57 -18.10 -10.41 -17.52
N MET A 58 -17.18 -9.43 -17.58
CA MET A 58 -15.81 -9.54 -17.06
C MET A 58 -15.80 -9.94 -15.57
N GLN A 59 -16.60 -9.25 -14.75
CA GLN A 59 -16.71 -9.46 -13.30
C GLN A 59 -17.37 -10.81 -12.94
N THR A 60 -18.46 -11.15 -13.62
CA THR A 60 -19.38 -12.23 -13.21
C THR A 60 -19.16 -13.56 -13.92
N SER A 61 -18.52 -13.56 -15.09
CA SER A 61 -18.26 -14.77 -15.89
C SER A 61 -16.78 -14.93 -16.25
N LEU A 62 -16.17 -13.99 -16.96
CA LEU A 62 -14.87 -14.23 -17.59
C LEU A 62 -13.72 -14.41 -16.58
N LEU A 63 -13.64 -13.55 -15.55
CA LEU A 63 -12.60 -13.69 -14.51
C LEU A 63 -12.83 -14.92 -13.59
N PRO A 64 -14.07 -15.26 -13.18
CA PRO A 64 -14.37 -16.56 -12.57
C PRO A 64 -13.99 -17.78 -13.43
N SER A 65 -14.35 -17.80 -14.72
CA SER A 65 -13.98 -18.90 -15.63
C SER A 65 -12.47 -19.01 -15.84
N LEU A 66 -11.76 -17.89 -16.01
CA LEU A 66 -10.29 -17.88 -16.06
C LEU A 66 -9.67 -18.48 -14.79
N ARG A 67 -10.22 -18.16 -13.61
CA ARG A 67 -9.79 -18.78 -12.35
C ARG A 67 -10.06 -20.29 -12.33
N GLN A 68 -11.23 -20.73 -12.79
CA GLN A 68 -11.63 -22.14 -12.75
C GLN A 68 -10.77 -22.98 -13.71
N HIS A 69 -10.65 -22.60 -14.98
CA HIS A 69 -9.84 -23.34 -15.96
C HIS A 69 -8.37 -23.46 -15.54
N LEU A 70 -7.82 -22.48 -14.79
CA LEU A 70 -6.48 -22.56 -14.21
C LEU A 70 -6.37 -23.48 -12.97
N ALA A 71 -7.45 -23.67 -12.23
CA ALA A 71 -7.51 -24.69 -11.18
C ALA A 71 -7.62 -26.10 -11.81
N ASP A 72 -8.52 -26.25 -12.78
CA ASP A 72 -8.71 -27.50 -13.53
C ASP A 72 -7.39 -27.94 -14.21
N LEU A 73 -6.60 -26.99 -14.74
CA LEU A 73 -5.30 -27.24 -15.37
C LEU A 73 -4.22 -27.72 -14.38
N LEU A 74 -4.27 -27.29 -13.12
CA LEU A 74 -3.38 -27.80 -12.07
C LEU A 74 -3.75 -29.23 -11.67
N GLU A 75 -5.05 -29.53 -11.57
CA GLU A 75 -5.57 -30.85 -11.21
C GLU A 75 -5.36 -31.85 -12.36
N SER A 76 -5.63 -31.46 -13.61
CA SER A 76 -5.48 -32.33 -14.79
C SER A 76 -4.03 -32.76 -15.03
N GLN A 77 -3.05 -31.97 -14.58
CA GLN A 77 -1.62 -32.29 -14.70
C GLN A 77 -1.01 -32.95 -13.45
N ASP A 78 -1.81 -33.21 -12.40
CA ASP A 78 -1.36 -33.70 -11.08
C ASP A 78 -0.23 -32.84 -10.44
N ALA A 79 -0.15 -31.56 -10.84
CA ALA A 79 1.02 -30.69 -10.60
C ALA A 79 1.23 -30.33 -9.12
N LEU A 80 0.18 -30.50 -8.29
CA LEU A 80 0.19 -30.22 -6.85
C LEU A 80 0.50 -31.45 -5.97
N CYS A 81 0.54 -32.67 -6.53
CA CYS A 81 0.61 -33.89 -5.73
C CYS A 81 2.01 -34.21 -5.16
N PHE A 82 3.06 -33.52 -5.62
CA PHE A 82 4.47 -33.73 -5.23
C PHE A 82 4.96 -35.19 -5.29
N ARG A 83 4.30 -36.03 -6.10
CA ARG A 83 4.69 -37.43 -6.39
C ARG A 83 6.00 -37.47 -7.18
N GLU A 84 6.70 -38.60 -7.08
CA GLU A 84 7.90 -38.86 -7.88
C GLU A 84 7.57 -39.01 -9.37
N GLU A 85 6.36 -39.49 -9.68
CA GLU A 85 5.73 -39.48 -11.01
C GLU A 85 4.29 -38.93 -10.90
N PRO A 86 3.98 -37.77 -11.49
CA PRO A 86 2.61 -37.35 -11.78
C PRO A 86 2.07 -38.11 -13.00
N HIS A 87 0.75 -38.26 -13.08
CA HIS A 87 0.08 -38.90 -14.21
C HIS A 87 -0.88 -37.89 -14.89
N PRO A 88 -0.36 -36.97 -15.71
CA PRO A 88 -1.17 -35.91 -16.31
C PRO A 88 -2.18 -36.48 -17.31
N ASN A 89 -3.46 -36.13 -17.13
CA ASN A 89 -4.50 -36.39 -18.12
C ASN A 89 -4.36 -35.38 -19.27
N LEU A 90 -3.53 -35.73 -20.26
CA LEU A 90 -3.22 -34.87 -21.39
C LEU A 90 -4.46 -34.54 -22.24
N GLN A 91 -5.44 -35.45 -22.34
CA GLN A 91 -6.68 -35.22 -23.08
C GLN A 91 -7.55 -34.15 -22.41
N ALA A 92 -7.84 -34.31 -21.11
CA ALA A 92 -8.56 -33.28 -20.34
C ALA A 92 -7.79 -31.95 -20.33
N THR A 93 -6.46 -32.01 -20.30
CA THR A 93 -5.59 -30.82 -20.38
C THR A 93 -5.79 -30.07 -21.70
N LEU A 94 -5.90 -30.75 -22.85
CA LEU A 94 -6.21 -30.09 -24.13
C LEU A 94 -7.61 -29.43 -24.12
N GLU A 95 -8.61 -30.11 -23.55
CA GLU A 95 -9.97 -29.58 -23.45
C GLU A 95 -10.02 -28.32 -22.57
N ILE A 96 -9.38 -28.35 -21.40
CA ILE A 96 -9.23 -27.20 -20.49
C ILE A 96 -8.47 -26.05 -21.16
N LEU A 97 -7.39 -26.34 -21.90
CA LEU A 97 -6.63 -25.31 -22.62
C LEU A 97 -7.47 -24.63 -23.71
N SER A 98 -8.35 -25.35 -24.41
CA SER A 98 -9.26 -24.75 -25.39
C SER A 98 -10.27 -23.77 -24.75
N GLN A 99 -10.78 -24.12 -23.56
CA GLN A 99 -11.69 -23.27 -22.78
C GLN A 99 -10.97 -22.05 -22.20
N LEU A 100 -9.74 -22.23 -21.73
CA LEU A 100 -8.85 -21.16 -21.27
C LEU A 100 -8.50 -20.18 -22.41
N GLU A 101 -8.14 -20.68 -23.59
CA GLU A 101 -7.86 -19.86 -24.77
C GLU A 101 -9.10 -19.05 -25.20
N HIS A 102 -10.28 -19.67 -25.24
CA HIS A 102 -11.54 -18.98 -25.51
C HIS A 102 -11.82 -17.86 -24.49
N THR A 103 -11.62 -18.15 -23.20
CA THR A 103 -11.82 -17.17 -22.12
C THR A 103 -10.85 -15.99 -22.24
N VAL A 104 -9.56 -16.24 -22.50
CA VAL A 104 -8.56 -15.18 -22.69
C VAL A 104 -8.85 -14.36 -23.96
N LYS A 105 -9.35 -14.99 -25.04
CA LYS A 105 -9.82 -14.29 -26.24
C LYS A 105 -10.98 -13.35 -25.92
N GLN A 106 -12.01 -13.82 -25.19
CA GLN A 106 -13.13 -12.98 -24.74
C GLN A 106 -12.69 -11.81 -23.85
N ILE A 107 -11.75 -12.03 -22.92
CA ILE A 107 -11.23 -10.95 -22.06
C ILE A 107 -10.49 -9.91 -22.91
N LYS A 108 -9.61 -10.33 -23.84
CA LYS A 108 -8.88 -9.41 -24.71
C LYS A 108 -9.80 -8.66 -25.67
N SER A 109 -10.83 -9.28 -26.24
CA SER A 109 -11.80 -8.57 -27.09
C SER A 109 -12.65 -7.59 -26.28
N SER A 110 -13.14 -7.97 -25.11
CA SER A 110 -13.93 -7.09 -24.22
C SER A 110 -13.12 -5.87 -23.75
N PHE A 111 -11.85 -6.08 -23.37
CA PHE A 111 -10.92 -5.00 -23.06
C PHE A 111 -10.76 -4.01 -24.22
N LEU A 112 -10.56 -4.52 -25.44
CA LEU A 112 -10.44 -3.68 -26.64
C LEU A 112 -11.75 -2.94 -26.93
N SER A 113 -12.91 -3.60 -26.86
CA SER A 113 -14.22 -2.97 -27.06
C SER A 113 -14.52 -1.87 -26.04
N ILE A 114 -14.04 -2.01 -24.79
CA ILE A 114 -14.21 -0.99 -23.75
C ILE A 114 -13.26 0.20 -23.97
N ARG A 115 -12.00 -0.03 -24.37
CA ARG A 115 -10.99 1.04 -24.53
C ARG A 115 -10.95 1.70 -25.92
N ALA A 116 -11.31 1.02 -27.00
CA ALA A 116 -11.12 1.51 -28.38
C ALA A 116 -12.19 2.48 -28.89
N ALA A 117 -13.37 2.51 -28.27
CA ALA A 117 -14.39 3.51 -28.58
C ALA A 117 -14.08 4.84 -27.86
N ALA A 118 -14.58 5.95 -28.39
CA ALA A 118 -14.29 7.27 -27.85
C ALA A 118 -14.61 7.36 -26.35
N GLN A 119 -13.62 7.76 -25.55
CA GLN A 119 -13.72 7.81 -24.10
C GLN A 119 -14.34 9.14 -23.69
N VAL A 120 -15.46 9.06 -22.96
CA VAL A 120 -16.12 10.21 -22.34
C VAL A 120 -15.11 10.97 -21.50
N SER A 121 -15.21 12.30 -21.47
CA SER A 121 -14.30 13.09 -20.65
C SER A 121 -14.42 12.66 -19.20
N GLU A 122 -13.29 12.56 -18.52
CA GLU A 122 -13.18 12.42 -17.06
C GLU A 122 -13.91 13.53 -16.28
N ASN A 123 -14.29 14.61 -16.96
CA ASN A 123 -15.13 15.69 -16.42
C ASN A 123 -16.64 15.38 -16.49
N GLU A 124 -17.07 14.47 -17.37
CA GLU A 124 -18.46 14.23 -17.78
C GLU A 124 -18.98 12.83 -17.41
N ASP A 125 -18.11 11.96 -16.87
CA ASP A 125 -18.42 10.56 -16.56
C ASP A 125 -19.19 10.33 -15.24
N GLU A 126 -19.73 11.39 -14.62
CA GLU A 126 -20.47 11.40 -13.33
C GLU A 126 -21.43 10.20 -13.15
N ARG A 127 -22.16 9.85 -14.22
CA ARG A 127 -23.27 8.88 -14.21
C ARG A 127 -22.87 7.47 -14.65
N TYR A 128 -21.59 7.24 -14.94
CA TYR A 128 -21.11 6.04 -15.65
C TYR A 128 -20.73 4.89 -14.70
N GLY A 129 -20.93 5.05 -13.39
CA GLY A 129 -20.88 3.96 -12.41
C GLY A 129 -19.52 3.24 -12.32
N ILE A 130 -19.42 2.08 -12.98
CA ILE A 130 -18.20 1.25 -13.07
C ILE A 130 -17.31 1.62 -14.26
N LEU A 131 -17.86 2.30 -15.28
CA LEU A 131 -17.13 2.81 -16.43
C LEU A 131 -16.41 4.15 -16.14
N LYS A 132 -16.69 4.81 -15.00
CA LYS A 132 -15.95 5.99 -14.53
C LYS A 132 -14.44 5.73 -14.64
N ARG A 133 -13.71 6.63 -15.30
CA ARG A 133 -12.30 6.47 -15.68
C ARG A 133 -11.42 5.98 -14.53
N HIS A 134 -11.52 6.62 -13.37
CA HIS A 134 -10.70 6.28 -12.18
C HIS A 134 -10.91 4.84 -11.66
N LYS A 135 -12.03 4.18 -11.99
CA LYS A 135 -12.28 2.76 -11.70
C LYS A 135 -11.94 1.87 -12.88
N SER A 136 -12.40 2.23 -14.07
CA SER A 136 -12.30 1.39 -15.27
C SER A 136 -10.84 1.24 -15.70
N ASP A 137 -10.03 2.30 -15.73
CA ASP A 137 -8.60 2.21 -16.04
C ASP A 137 -7.86 1.36 -14.98
N SER A 138 -8.12 1.55 -13.68
CA SER A 138 -7.49 0.78 -12.59
C SER A 138 -7.82 -0.73 -12.63
N ILE A 139 -9.03 -1.09 -13.07
CA ILE A 139 -9.45 -2.48 -13.30
C ILE A 139 -8.78 -3.03 -14.57
N MET A 140 -8.84 -2.28 -15.67
CA MET A 140 -8.31 -2.69 -16.98
C MET A 140 -6.81 -2.91 -16.94
N ASP A 141 -6.04 -2.00 -16.34
CA ASP A 141 -4.58 -2.11 -16.31
C ASP A 141 -4.11 -3.31 -15.46
N LYS A 142 -4.85 -3.68 -14.40
CA LYS A 142 -4.58 -4.91 -13.65
C LYS A 142 -4.98 -6.19 -14.39
N ILE A 143 -6.09 -6.17 -15.15
CA ILE A 143 -6.46 -7.28 -16.05
C ILE A 143 -5.37 -7.46 -17.11
N HIS A 144 -4.96 -6.38 -17.77
CA HIS A 144 -3.91 -6.41 -18.79
C HIS A 144 -2.59 -6.92 -18.22
N TYR A 145 -2.15 -6.39 -17.07
CA TYR A 145 -0.94 -6.84 -16.38
C TYR A 145 -1.00 -8.34 -16.08
N THR A 146 -2.11 -8.82 -15.50
CA THR A 146 -2.26 -10.23 -15.06
C THR A 146 -2.18 -11.20 -16.24
N ILE A 147 -2.79 -10.86 -17.38
CA ILE A 147 -2.71 -11.65 -18.62
C ILE A 147 -1.32 -11.54 -19.26
N ARG A 148 -0.73 -10.34 -19.30
CA ARG A 148 0.53 -10.08 -20.00
C ARG A 148 1.77 -10.63 -19.26
N TYR A 149 1.73 -10.76 -17.94
CA TYR A 149 2.93 -11.10 -17.15
C TYR A 149 2.74 -12.39 -16.31
N PRO A 150 2.00 -12.43 -15.18
CA PRO A 150 1.74 -13.65 -14.42
C PRO A 150 1.23 -14.86 -15.23
N LEU A 151 0.25 -14.67 -16.12
CA LEU A 151 -0.33 -15.78 -16.88
C LEU A 151 0.68 -16.39 -17.87
N ILE A 152 1.48 -15.57 -18.55
CA ILE A 152 2.59 -16.02 -19.41
C ILE A 152 3.62 -16.83 -18.60
N MET A 153 4.01 -16.33 -17.43
CA MET A 153 4.96 -17.03 -16.55
C MET A 153 4.43 -18.40 -16.10
N LEU A 154 3.12 -18.48 -15.80
CA LEU A 154 2.45 -19.72 -15.42
C LEU A 154 2.39 -20.72 -16.59
N LEU A 155 1.91 -20.29 -17.76
CA LEU A 155 1.82 -21.13 -18.96
C LEU A 155 3.19 -21.71 -19.36
N ASN A 156 4.23 -20.88 -19.35
CA ASN A 156 5.60 -21.32 -19.62
C ASN A 156 6.13 -22.28 -18.54
N GLY A 157 5.67 -22.15 -17.28
CA GLY A 157 5.94 -23.11 -16.22
C GLY A 157 5.30 -24.48 -16.44
N HIS A 158 4.08 -24.53 -17.00
CA HIS A 158 3.44 -25.79 -17.41
C HIS A 158 4.16 -26.45 -18.60
N VAL A 159 4.68 -25.68 -19.56
CA VAL A 159 5.51 -26.25 -20.66
C VAL A 159 6.76 -26.93 -20.11
N ALA A 160 7.48 -26.28 -19.18
CA ALA A 160 8.65 -26.87 -18.54
C ALA A 160 8.31 -28.15 -17.74
N LEU A 161 7.16 -28.17 -17.04
CA LEU A 161 6.67 -29.37 -16.34
C LEU A 161 6.36 -30.56 -17.26
N LEU A 162 6.12 -30.35 -18.55
CA LEU A 162 5.88 -31.44 -19.50
C LEU A 162 7.18 -31.87 -20.20
N GLU A 163 7.98 -30.92 -20.67
CA GLU A 163 9.15 -31.21 -21.52
C GLU A 163 10.41 -31.58 -20.71
N GLU A 164 10.70 -30.86 -19.63
CA GLU A 164 11.92 -31.11 -18.83
C GLU A 164 11.73 -32.28 -17.85
N TRP A 165 10.49 -32.59 -17.44
CA TRP A 165 10.20 -33.45 -16.29
C TRP A 165 10.74 -34.87 -16.39
N GLN A 166 10.67 -35.52 -17.56
CA GLN A 166 11.14 -36.91 -17.70
C GLN A 166 12.65 -37.02 -17.39
N ASN A 167 13.43 -36.06 -17.90
CA ASN A 167 14.90 -36.05 -17.84
C ASN A 167 15.48 -35.28 -16.63
N ALA A 168 14.66 -34.51 -15.93
CA ALA A 168 15.10 -33.67 -14.81
C ALA A 168 15.48 -34.48 -13.54
N GLU A 169 16.51 -34.01 -12.83
CA GLU A 169 16.81 -34.51 -11.48
C GLU A 169 15.69 -34.21 -10.48
N ARG A 170 15.58 -35.02 -9.43
CA ARG A 170 14.57 -34.88 -8.35
C ARG A 170 14.49 -33.45 -7.78
N ALA A 171 15.63 -32.78 -7.59
CA ALA A 171 15.69 -31.41 -7.08
C ALA A 171 15.06 -30.39 -8.06
N LEU A 172 15.29 -30.57 -9.37
CA LEU A 172 14.72 -29.72 -10.42
C LEU A 172 13.23 -29.99 -10.60
N LYS A 173 12.79 -31.26 -10.59
CA LYS A 173 11.37 -31.66 -10.58
C LYS A 173 10.58 -30.94 -9.48
N ILE A 174 11.06 -31.01 -8.23
CA ILE A 174 10.45 -30.31 -7.08
C ILE A 174 10.46 -28.78 -7.28
N ARG A 175 11.51 -28.22 -7.89
CA ARG A 175 11.60 -26.78 -8.19
C ARG A 175 10.58 -26.32 -9.22
N MET A 176 10.28 -27.14 -10.25
CA MET A 176 9.25 -26.85 -11.25
C MET A 176 7.84 -26.87 -10.63
N GLN A 177 7.48 -27.92 -9.87
CA GLN A 177 6.20 -27.99 -9.17
C GLN A 177 6.00 -26.79 -8.23
N LYS A 178 7.03 -26.45 -7.43
CA LYS A 178 6.97 -25.28 -6.55
C LYS A 178 6.84 -23.95 -7.30
N ARG A 179 7.46 -23.82 -8.49
CA ARG A 179 7.27 -22.65 -9.36
C ARG A 179 5.81 -22.55 -9.81
N VAL A 180 5.25 -23.60 -10.41
CA VAL A 180 3.88 -23.57 -10.98
C VAL A 180 2.82 -23.38 -9.89
N ALA A 181 2.96 -24.03 -8.74
CA ALA A 181 2.07 -23.81 -7.59
C ALA A 181 2.13 -22.36 -7.07
N ARG A 182 3.33 -21.78 -6.92
CA ARG A 182 3.53 -20.38 -6.51
C ARG A 182 2.97 -19.40 -7.54
N ASP A 183 3.25 -19.63 -8.81
CA ASP A 183 2.89 -18.70 -9.89
C ASP A 183 1.37 -18.71 -10.12
N THR A 184 0.71 -19.87 -9.96
CA THR A 184 -0.77 -19.95 -9.92
C THR A 184 -1.35 -19.25 -8.70
N ALA A 185 -0.77 -19.42 -7.51
CA ALA A 185 -1.20 -18.69 -6.32
C ALA A 185 -1.07 -17.17 -6.50
N GLY A 186 -0.04 -16.72 -7.21
CA GLY A 186 0.13 -15.32 -7.65
C GLY A 186 -1.00 -14.85 -8.56
N VAL A 187 -1.30 -15.58 -9.64
CA VAL A 187 -2.43 -15.29 -10.55
C VAL A 187 -3.76 -15.26 -9.77
N PHE A 188 -4.01 -16.25 -8.91
CA PHE A 188 -5.22 -16.32 -8.08
C PHE A 188 -5.36 -15.16 -7.09
N SER A 189 -4.25 -14.66 -6.54
CA SER A 189 -4.23 -13.48 -5.68
C SER A 189 -4.58 -12.21 -6.47
N LEU A 190 -3.99 -12.05 -7.66
CA LEU A 190 -4.27 -10.93 -8.56
C LEU A 190 -5.71 -10.92 -9.07
N LEU A 191 -6.25 -12.07 -9.50
CA LEU A 191 -7.65 -12.21 -9.89
C LEU A 191 -8.59 -11.85 -8.73
N LYS A 192 -8.31 -12.32 -7.51
CA LYS A 192 -9.06 -11.91 -6.30
C LYS A 192 -8.96 -10.41 -6.04
N GLY A 193 -7.79 -9.80 -6.26
CA GLY A 193 -7.58 -8.36 -6.16
C GLY A 193 -8.38 -7.55 -7.19
N ILE A 194 -8.47 -8.04 -8.43
CA ILE A 194 -9.31 -7.45 -9.48
C ILE A 194 -10.79 -7.58 -9.12
N THR A 195 -11.25 -8.77 -8.71
CA THR A 195 -12.62 -8.96 -8.21
C THR A 195 -12.93 -8.01 -7.04
N HIS A 196 -11.97 -7.75 -6.15
CA HIS A 196 -12.17 -6.77 -5.07
C HIS A 196 -12.31 -5.32 -5.60
N LEU A 197 -11.56 -4.91 -6.63
CA LEU A 197 -11.73 -3.58 -7.25
C LEU A 197 -13.14 -3.35 -7.79
N PHE A 198 -13.73 -4.34 -8.47
CA PHE A 198 -15.12 -4.26 -8.96
C PHE A 198 -16.16 -4.00 -7.85
N HIS A 199 -15.83 -4.30 -6.58
CA HIS A 199 -16.69 -4.09 -5.43
C HIS A 199 -16.23 -2.94 -4.51
N LYS A 200 -15.17 -2.19 -4.87
CA LYS A 200 -14.76 -1.01 -4.09
C LYS A 200 -15.71 0.16 -4.34
N SER A 201 -16.27 0.71 -3.26
CA SER A 201 -16.90 2.03 -3.29
C SER A 201 -15.84 3.13 -3.44
N GLU A 202 -16.27 4.32 -3.86
CA GLU A 202 -15.42 5.52 -3.93
C GLU A 202 -14.82 5.87 -2.54
N LEU A 203 -15.59 5.67 -1.45
CA LEU A 203 -15.07 5.72 -0.08
C LEU A 203 -13.97 4.68 0.18
N SER A 204 -14.11 3.43 -0.29
CA SER A 204 -13.07 2.39 -0.13
C SER A 204 -11.86 2.56 -1.06
N ILE A 205 -11.89 3.51 -1.99
CA ILE A 205 -10.71 3.99 -2.72
C ILE A 205 -10.03 5.07 -1.88
N LEU A 206 -10.76 6.10 -1.44
CA LEU A 206 -10.24 7.19 -0.61
C LEU A 206 -9.65 6.70 0.73
N GLN A 207 -10.32 5.78 1.41
CA GLN A 207 -9.81 5.13 2.63
C GLN A 207 -8.49 4.37 2.38
N ALA A 208 -8.18 3.94 1.15
CA ALA A 208 -6.89 3.31 0.86
C ALA A 208 -5.75 4.34 0.68
N THR A 209 -6.06 5.54 0.20
CA THR A 209 -5.11 6.69 0.21
C THR A 209 -4.87 7.14 1.65
N TRP A 210 -5.94 7.50 2.37
CA TRP A 210 -5.88 7.99 3.74
C TRP A 210 -5.20 7.02 4.73
N GLN A 211 -5.21 5.70 4.46
CA GLN A 211 -4.52 4.72 5.30
C GLN A 211 -2.99 4.93 5.24
N VAL A 212 -2.43 5.21 4.06
CA VAL A 212 -0.98 5.46 3.91
C VAL A 212 -0.58 6.67 4.75
N SER A 213 -1.32 7.77 4.61
CA SER A 213 -1.11 9.01 5.36
C SER A 213 -1.29 8.82 6.87
N SER A 214 -2.15 7.89 7.30
CA SER A 214 -2.32 7.51 8.72
C SER A 214 -1.16 6.67 9.25
N ASP A 215 -0.70 5.68 8.49
CA ASP A 215 0.42 4.82 8.86
C ASP A 215 1.72 5.64 8.99
N SER A 216 1.94 6.59 8.07
CA SER A 216 3.03 7.57 8.15
C SER A 216 2.93 8.47 9.40
N LEU A 217 1.76 9.06 9.68
CA LEU A 217 1.61 9.95 10.84
C LEU A 217 1.74 9.23 12.18
N GLU A 218 1.33 7.96 12.27
CA GLU A 218 1.48 7.16 13.49
C GLU A 218 2.96 6.93 13.85
N LEU A 219 3.79 6.55 12.86
CA LEU A 219 5.23 6.35 13.05
C LEU A 219 5.95 7.61 13.55
N TYR A 220 5.60 8.78 13.02
CA TYR A 220 6.20 10.06 13.44
C TYR A 220 5.68 10.55 14.81
N ILE A 221 4.41 10.29 15.15
CA ILE A 221 3.86 10.61 16.48
C ILE A 221 4.59 9.83 17.57
N ASP A 222 4.84 8.54 17.35
CA ASP A 222 5.52 7.68 18.34
C ASP A 222 7.01 8.06 18.46
N PHE A 223 7.70 8.27 17.33
CA PHE A 223 9.10 8.73 17.27
C PHE A 223 9.33 10.06 18.03
N LEU A 224 8.44 11.04 17.85
CA LEU A 224 8.49 12.30 18.60
C LEU A 224 8.08 12.10 20.06
N SER A 225 7.08 11.28 20.36
CA SER A 225 6.61 11.07 21.73
C SER A 225 7.67 10.39 22.61
N GLU A 226 8.49 9.49 22.04
CA GLU A 226 9.64 8.89 22.73
C GLU A 226 10.72 9.94 23.07
N ARG A 227 11.17 10.72 22.08
CA ARG A 227 12.25 11.72 22.28
C ARG A 227 11.84 12.93 23.11
N VAL A 228 10.54 13.15 23.29
CA VAL A 228 9.95 14.23 24.10
C VAL A 228 9.61 13.78 25.53
N ASP A 229 9.67 12.47 25.86
CA ASP A 229 9.54 12.00 27.25
C ASP A 229 10.78 12.43 28.08
N PRO A 230 10.61 13.15 29.21
CA PRO A 230 11.74 13.59 30.05
C PRO A 230 12.63 12.46 30.56
N LYS A 231 12.17 11.19 30.56
CA LYS A 231 13.02 10.03 30.87
C LYS A 231 14.14 9.81 29.84
N PHE A 232 13.90 10.16 28.57
CA PHE A 232 14.91 10.06 27.51
C PHE A 232 15.95 11.19 27.62
N THR A 233 15.52 12.35 28.12
CA THR A 233 16.41 13.49 28.42
C THR A 233 17.32 13.18 29.62
N GLN A 234 16.76 12.64 30.71
CA GLN A 234 17.48 12.39 31.96
C GLN A 234 18.48 11.22 31.92
N SER A 235 18.33 10.26 31.00
CA SER A 235 19.23 9.10 30.90
C SER A 235 20.60 9.41 30.29
N ASN A 236 20.84 10.66 29.90
CA ASN A 236 21.98 11.07 29.07
C ASN A 236 22.77 12.28 29.61
N GLU A 237 22.45 12.77 30.82
CA GLU A 237 23.23 13.78 31.53
C GLU A 237 24.35 13.11 32.34
N GLU A 238 25.52 12.88 31.74
CA GLU A 238 26.71 12.53 32.54
C GLU A 238 27.15 13.75 33.39
N PRO A 239 27.43 13.57 34.70
CA PRO A 239 27.80 14.69 35.58
C PRO A 239 29.15 15.33 35.20
N SER A 240 29.10 16.53 34.63
CA SER A 240 30.29 17.34 34.34
C SER A 240 30.98 17.79 35.64
N TYR A 241 32.14 17.22 35.94
CA TYR A 241 32.99 17.60 37.08
C TYR A 241 34.27 18.34 36.65
N TYR A 242 34.25 19.65 36.88
CA TYR A 242 35.42 20.53 36.97
C TYR A 242 35.70 20.83 38.46
N ARG A 243 36.92 21.08 38.97
CA ARG A 243 38.31 21.09 38.44
C ARG A 243 39.29 21.29 39.64
N ILE A 244 40.60 21.17 39.38
CA ILE A 244 41.77 21.77 40.09
C ILE A 244 42.53 20.85 41.05
N GLY A 245 43.86 20.79 40.84
CA GLY A 245 44.86 20.17 41.73
C GLY A 245 46.18 19.92 40.98
N ASP A 246 47.17 20.80 41.14
CA ASP A 246 48.52 20.65 40.56
C ASP A 246 49.32 19.51 41.25
N ASP A 247 50.20 18.80 40.53
CA ASP A 247 51.64 19.14 40.52
C ASP A 247 52.47 18.42 39.43
N ARG A 248 53.56 19.08 39.03
CA ARG A 248 54.86 18.61 38.48
C ARG A 248 55.03 17.32 37.63
N SER A 249 55.40 17.57 36.35
CA SER A 249 56.63 17.11 35.65
C SER A 249 57.27 15.73 35.97
N ASP A 250 57.26 14.83 34.98
CA ASP A 250 58.42 14.44 34.14
C ASP A 250 57.92 13.46 33.05
N ALA A 251 58.27 13.58 31.76
CA ALA A 251 59.55 13.47 31.06
C ALA A 251 59.95 12.02 30.67
N SER A 252 59.94 11.78 29.35
CA SER A 252 60.68 10.74 28.59
C SER A 252 60.14 9.30 28.42
N ASP A 253 60.25 8.87 27.16
CA ASP A 253 60.65 7.54 26.66
C ASP A 253 59.75 6.27 26.73
N GLN A 254 59.17 5.99 25.54
CA GLN A 254 59.47 4.82 24.69
C GLN A 254 58.83 3.41 24.90
N ASN A 255 58.64 2.77 23.74
CA ASN A 255 58.63 1.32 23.46
C ASN A 255 57.38 0.44 23.76
N HIS A 256 56.53 0.39 22.74
CA HIS A 256 55.90 -0.80 22.10
C HIS A 256 56.89 -2.02 21.99
N PRO A 257 56.48 -3.28 21.68
CA PRO A 257 55.15 -3.84 21.40
C PRO A 257 54.82 -5.19 22.14
N ASP A 258 53.65 -5.79 21.82
CA ASP A 258 53.29 -7.24 21.81
C ASP A 258 53.62 -8.19 23.02
N HIS A 259 52.77 -9.12 23.48
CA HIS A 259 52.02 -10.12 22.68
C HIS A 259 50.75 -10.70 23.36
N ARG A 260 49.81 -11.04 22.47
CA ARG A 260 48.69 -12.02 22.54
C ARG A 260 48.98 -13.37 23.23
N ALA A 261 48.25 -13.68 24.30
CA ALA A 261 47.68 -15.01 24.61
C ALA A 261 46.59 -14.88 25.71
N GLN A 262 45.60 -15.73 25.97
CA GLN A 262 44.80 -16.81 25.34
C GLN A 262 44.34 -17.75 26.49
N ILE A 263 43.17 -18.41 26.34
CA ILE A 263 42.73 -19.63 27.06
C ILE A 263 42.10 -19.46 28.48
N ASN A 264 40.77 -19.63 28.54
CA ASN A 264 39.99 -20.04 29.72
C ASN A 264 40.32 -21.50 30.09
N PRO A 265 40.03 -22.00 31.32
CA PRO A 265 38.81 -22.82 31.44
C PRO A 265 38.13 -22.96 32.83
N SER A 266 36.88 -23.45 32.79
CA SER A 266 36.21 -24.32 33.78
C SER A 266 35.62 -23.72 35.07
N GLY A 267 34.50 -24.31 35.54
CA GLY A 267 33.79 -23.94 36.78
C GLY A 267 32.31 -24.33 36.78
N ASP A 268 32.00 -25.62 36.92
CA ASP A 268 30.63 -26.17 36.93
C ASP A 268 30.01 -26.19 38.34
N ALA A 269 28.73 -25.83 38.50
CA ALA A 269 27.93 -26.11 39.70
C ALA A 269 26.41 -25.88 39.48
N ARG A 270 25.57 -26.73 40.10
CA ARG A 270 24.10 -26.63 40.10
C ARG A 270 23.57 -26.50 41.53
N HIS A 271 22.44 -25.79 41.73
CA HIS A 271 21.13 -26.37 42.12
C HIS A 271 20.22 -25.42 42.94
N GLN A 272 18.92 -25.37 42.55
CA GLN A 272 17.73 -25.18 43.41
C GLN A 272 17.63 -23.82 44.19
N GLN A 273 16.48 -23.29 44.58
CA GLN A 273 15.14 -23.85 44.88
C GLN A 273 13.99 -22.93 44.40
N GLN A 274 12.80 -23.53 44.25
CA GLN A 274 11.47 -22.88 44.24
C GLN A 274 10.76 -23.33 45.56
N PRO A 275 9.67 -22.68 46.04
CA PRO A 275 8.36 -22.78 45.39
C PRO A 275 7.37 -21.59 45.58
N GLU A 276 6.24 -21.61 44.83
CA GLU A 276 4.86 -21.22 45.23
C GLU A 276 4.57 -19.79 45.81
N ASN A 277 3.41 -19.13 45.63
CA ASN A 277 2.08 -19.45 45.09
C ASN A 277 1.31 -18.11 44.81
N ILE A 278 0.19 -17.93 44.10
CA ILE A 278 -0.79 -18.84 43.42
C ILE A 278 -1.54 -18.05 42.28
N LEU A 279 -2.72 -18.53 41.82
CA LEU A 279 -3.81 -17.92 40.99
C LEU A 279 -3.85 -16.37 40.87
N THR A 280 -4.25 -15.69 39.78
CA THR A 280 -5.00 -16.04 38.52
C THR A 280 -4.76 -14.89 37.49
N ASN A 281 -5.22 -14.84 36.22
CA ASN A 281 -6.17 -15.62 35.41
C ASN A 281 -5.77 -15.60 33.90
N ALA A 282 -6.60 -16.15 32.99
CA ALA A 282 -6.31 -16.25 31.56
C ALA A 282 -7.36 -15.62 30.60
N SER A 283 -6.89 -15.08 29.47
CA SER A 283 -7.57 -15.18 28.16
C SER A 283 -6.61 -14.93 26.99
N SER A 284 -6.58 -15.91 26.09
CA SER A 284 -5.75 -16.09 24.89
C SER A 284 -5.36 -14.83 24.11
N ALA A 285 -4.07 -14.73 23.78
CA ALA A 285 -3.58 -13.96 22.63
C ALA A 285 -3.38 -14.90 21.42
N VAL A 286 -3.80 -14.45 20.23
CA VAL A 286 -3.48 -15.10 18.94
C VAL A 286 -2.44 -14.23 18.24
N GLY A 287 -1.19 -14.71 18.17
CA GLY A 287 -0.08 -13.95 17.62
C GLY A 287 -0.13 -13.81 16.10
N ARG A 288 0.19 -12.62 15.59
CA ARG A 288 0.61 -12.44 14.19
C ARG A 288 2.11 -12.69 14.11
N GLN A 289 2.52 -13.71 13.35
CA GLN A 289 3.94 -13.92 13.05
C GLN A 289 4.41 -12.93 11.97
N HIS A 290 5.69 -12.57 12.02
CA HIS A 290 6.28 -11.45 11.30
C HIS A 290 7.34 -11.96 10.32
N GLU A 291 6.93 -12.35 9.10
CA GLU A 291 7.82 -12.92 8.09
C GLU A 291 8.63 -11.84 7.33
N ARG A 292 9.74 -11.44 7.97
CA ARG A 292 10.80 -10.60 7.40
C ARG A 292 11.40 -11.25 6.14
N SER A 293 11.07 -10.72 4.96
CA SER A 293 11.64 -11.15 3.67
C SER A 293 12.80 -10.25 3.23
N VAL A 294 13.71 -10.77 2.40
CA VAL A 294 15.07 -10.25 2.21
C VAL A 294 15.24 -9.46 0.90
N ASN A 295 16.02 -8.37 0.94
CA ASN A 295 16.42 -7.57 -0.23
C ASN A 295 17.16 -8.39 -1.28
N VAL A 296 16.81 -8.17 -2.56
CA VAL A 296 17.64 -8.55 -3.72
C VAL A 296 17.57 -7.43 -4.76
N HIS A 297 18.70 -6.75 -5.02
CA HIS A 297 18.83 -5.82 -6.14
C HIS A 297 19.04 -6.57 -7.47
N SER A 298 18.45 -6.07 -8.56
CA SER A 298 19.16 -5.90 -9.84
C SER A 298 18.41 -4.91 -10.73
N SER A 299 19.15 -4.16 -11.57
CA SER A 299 18.63 -2.99 -12.30
C SER A 299 18.48 -3.24 -13.81
N ALA A 300 17.54 -2.54 -14.45
CA ALA A 300 17.55 -2.32 -15.90
C ALA A 300 16.88 -0.98 -16.28
N ASN A 301 17.67 -0.10 -16.89
CA ASN A 301 17.26 1.14 -17.60
C ASN A 301 16.78 0.78 -19.02
N SER A 302 16.07 1.60 -19.82
CA SER A 302 15.29 2.87 -19.68
C SER A 302 14.52 3.07 -21.02
N ILE A 303 14.09 4.29 -21.36
CA ILE A 303 13.30 4.73 -22.55
C ILE A 303 11.79 4.49 -22.39
N GLY A 304 10.91 5.50 -22.54
CA GLY A 304 11.15 6.93 -22.72
C GLY A 304 9.85 7.75 -22.88
N ASP A 305 9.87 8.98 -22.37
CA ASP A 305 8.94 10.11 -22.56
C ASP A 305 7.42 9.88 -22.64
N HIS A 306 6.71 10.27 -21.56
CA HIS A 306 5.87 11.48 -21.56
C HIS A 306 5.42 11.83 -20.12
N GLN A 307 5.47 13.12 -19.73
CA GLN A 307 4.90 13.60 -18.46
C GLN A 307 3.37 13.71 -18.56
N PRO A 308 2.65 13.40 -17.47
CA PRO A 308 1.97 14.47 -16.74
C PRO A 308 2.13 14.35 -15.21
N GLY A 309 1.85 15.45 -14.49
CA GLY A 309 1.54 15.47 -13.05
C GLY A 309 2.64 15.01 -12.09
N GLN A 310 3.27 15.95 -11.37
CA GLN A 310 4.16 15.63 -10.23
C GLN A 310 3.36 15.26 -8.97
N ALA A 311 2.64 14.14 -9.01
CA ALA A 311 2.25 13.45 -7.79
C ALA A 311 3.54 12.89 -7.16
N LEU A 312 3.89 13.35 -5.95
CA LEU A 312 5.12 12.90 -5.29
C LEU A 312 4.96 11.44 -4.86
N THR A 313 5.72 10.52 -5.45
CA THR A 313 5.68 9.11 -5.06
C THR A 313 6.27 8.96 -3.66
N ILE A 314 5.41 9.00 -2.63
CA ILE A 314 5.81 8.80 -1.23
C ILE A 314 6.32 7.36 -1.06
N LEU A 315 7.63 7.21 -1.14
CA LEU A 315 8.33 5.98 -0.79
C LEU A 315 8.19 5.76 0.74
N PRO A 316 7.73 4.57 1.19
CA PRO A 316 7.70 4.23 2.61
C PRO A 316 9.12 3.87 3.09
N ASN A 317 9.99 4.88 3.13
CA ASN A 317 11.39 4.72 3.50
C ASN A 317 11.60 4.92 5.01
N GLU A 318 12.40 4.00 5.55
CA GLU A 318 13.20 4.02 6.78
C GLU A 318 13.07 5.25 7.70
N ALA A 319 12.69 4.98 8.96
CA ALA A 319 12.91 5.92 10.05
C ALA A 319 14.41 6.26 10.15
N PRO A 320 14.80 7.49 10.53
CA PRO A 320 16.21 7.88 10.59
C PRO A 320 16.95 7.04 11.66
N ASP A 321 17.91 6.23 11.19
CA ASP A 321 18.74 5.34 12.02
C ASP A 321 19.66 6.09 13.01
N GLU A 322 19.81 7.41 12.86
CA GLU A 322 20.61 8.22 13.77
C GLU A 322 19.85 8.66 15.03
N VAL A 323 20.58 8.68 16.15
CA VAL A 323 20.04 9.04 17.47
C VAL A 323 19.90 10.56 17.59
N ILE A 324 18.89 11.12 16.90
CA ILE A 324 18.49 12.53 17.02
C ILE A 324 18.29 12.87 18.51
N ARG A 325 19.16 13.71 19.06
CA ARG A 325 19.03 14.28 20.41
C ARG A 325 18.42 15.67 20.29
N ILE A 326 17.10 15.76 20.49
CA ILE A 326 16.37 17.04 20.52
C ILE A 326 16.96 17.89 21.65
N GLU A 327 17.46 19.08 21.32
CA GLU A 327 18.08 19.94 22.33
C GLU A 327 17.01 20.56 23.28
N PRO A 328 17.30 20.82 24.56
CA PRO A 328 16.26 21.12 25.57
C PRO A 328 15.35 22.31 25.24
N HIS A 329 15.82 23.26 24.43
CA HIS A 329 15.05 24.42 23.98
C HIS A 329 14.08 24.07 22.82
N LEU A 330 14.41 23.09 21.98
CA LEU A 330 13.55 22.55 20.92
C LEU A 330 12.46 21.61 21.45
N VAL A 331 12.68 20.95 22.60
CA VAL A 331 11.69 20.04 23.21
C VAL A 331 10.32 20.71 23.39
N LYS A 332 10.27 21.99 23.79
CA LYS A 332 9.02 22.74 23.96
C LYS A 332 8.31 23.03 22.64
N LEU A 333 9.07 23.28 21.58
CA LEU A 333 8.55 23.42 20.21
C LEU A 333 7.90 22.09 19.75
N CYS A 334 8.59 20.97 19.94
CA CYS A 334 8.07 19.62 19.65
C CYS A 334 6.85 19.22 20.49
N GLN A 335 6.77 19.67 21.75
CA GLN A 335 5.57 19.50 22.58
C GLN A 335 4.39 20.33 22.07
N SER A 336 4.63 21.54 21.59
CA SER A 336 3.56 22.48 21.19
C SER A 336 2.90 22.16 19.84
N VAL A 337 3.60 21.50 18.91
CA VAL A 337 2.99 20.98 17.65
C VAL A 337 2.18 19.69 17.88
N MET A 338 2.48 18.95 18.94
CA MET A 338 1.93 17.61 19.20
C MET A 338 0.38 17.54 19.21
N PRO A 339 -0.38 18.54 19.70
CA PRO A 339 -1.84 18.56 19.60
C PRO A 339 -2.33 18.69 18.15
N PHE A 340 -1.67 19.48 17.31
CA PHE A 340 -2.04 19.69 15.90
C PHE A 340 -1.93 18.39 15.11
N ILE A 341 -0.79 17.70 15.23
CA ILE A 341 -0.55 16.38 14.61
C ILE A 341 -1.57 15.33 15.10
N LYS A 342 -1.83 15.30 16.42
CA LYS A 342 -2.79 14.34 17.00
C LYS A 342 -4.24 14.61 16.58
N LEU A 343 -4.60 15.85 16.22
CA LEU A 343 -5.89 16.17 15.60
C LEU A 343 -5.95 15.76 14.12
N GLY A 344 -4.84 15.87 13.38
CA GLY A 344 -4.71 15.30 12.02
C GLY A 344 -4.93 13.77 12.02
N ARG A 345 -4.25 13.02 12.89
CA ARG A 345 -4.50 11.58 13.05
C ARG A 345 -5.92 11.29 13.55
N LEU A 346 -6.53 12.16 14.37
CA LEU A 346 -7.93 11.99 14.80
C LEU A 346 -8.93 12.10 13.63
N LEU A 347 -8.66 12.97 12.66
CA LEU A 347 -9.45 13.06 11.42
C LEU A 347 -9.32 11.77 10.60
N LEU A 348 -8.10 11.29 10.36
CA LEU A 348 -7.86 10.02 9.65
C LEU A 348 -8.54 8.83 10.35
N ASN A 349 -8.36 8.69 11.66
CA ASN A 349 -9.01 7.65 12.47
C ASN A 349 -10.55 7.73 12.49
N ARG A 350 -11.14 8.86 12.07
CA ARG A 350 -12.60 9.00 11.84
C ARG A 350 -12.98 8.64 10.41
N LEU A 351 -12.17 9.02 9.43
CA LEU A 351 -12.38 8.73 8.00
C LEU A 351 -12.15 7.26 7.64
N LEU A 352 -11.22 6.58 8.32
CA LEU A 352 -10.85 5.18 8.12
C LEU A 352 -11.78 4.17 8.81
N LEU A 353 -12.84 4.63 9.48
CA LEU A 353 -13.83 3.74 10.09
C LEU A 353 -14.50 2.88 9.00
N ALA A 354 -14.36 1.56 9.12
CA ALA A 354 -14.81 0.62 8.10
C ALA A 354 -16.36 0.56 8.01
N PRO A 355 -16.95 0.43 6.81
CA PRO A 355 -18.39 0.23 6.63
C PRO A 355 -18.96 -0.99 7.38
N SER A 356 -18.13 -2.00 7.65
CA SER A 356 -18.50 -3.18 8.45
C SER A 356 -18.61 -2.92 9.96
N SER A 357 -18.15 -1.77 10.47
CA SER A 357 -18.13 -1.44 11.89
C SER A 357 -18.59 0.01 12.17
N ARG A 358 -19.87 0.30 11.83
CA ARG A 358 -20.57 1.54 12.20
C ARG A 358 -19.95 2.84 11.67
N ALA A 359 -19.38 2.84 10.46
CA ALA A 359 -19.12 4.09 9.75
C ALA A 359 -20.44 4.91 9.65
N PRO A 360 -20.53 6.13 10.20
CA PRO A 360 -21.79 6.88 10.24
C PRO A 360 -22.10 7.59 8.91
N PHE A 361 -21.18 7.56 7.95
CA PHE A 361 -21.25 8.24 6.65
C PHE A 361 -20.91 7.31 5.48
N THR A 362 -21.34 7.72 4.29
CA THR A 362 -20.78 7.36 2.98
C THR A 362 -20.32 8.65 2.29
N ILE A 363 -19.72 8.54 1.11
CA ILE A 363 -19.46 9.67 0.23
C ILE A 363 -20.51 9.66 -0.90
N ASP A 364 -20.94 10.85 -1.35
CA ASP A 364 -21.84 11.01 -2.50
C ASP A 364 -21.16 10.53 -3.79
N ASP A 365 -21.78 9.58 -4.49
CA ASP A 365 -21.20 8.84 -5.62
C ASP A 365 -21.41 9.54 -6.97
N ARG A 366 -21.77 10.81 -6.95
CA ARG A 366 -22.12 11.63 -8.13
C ARG A 366 -20.94 12.31 -8.81
N MET A 367 -19.74 12.23 -8.23
CA MET A 367 -18.56 12.87 -8.79
C MET A 367 -18.13 12.25 -10.12
N SER A 368 -17.73 13.08 -11.09
CA SER A 368 -16.94 12.61 -12.24
C SER A 368 -15.54 12.19 -11.79
N SER A 369 -14.77 11.52 -12.65
CA SER A 369 -13.40 11.10 -12.32
C SER A 369 -12.50 12.29 -12.02
N ALA A 370 -12.55 13.37 -12.79
CA ALA A 370 -11.80 14.60 -12.51
C ALA A 370 -12.20 15.22 -11.16
N GLN A 371 -13.50 15.26 -10.85
CA GLN A 371 -13.99 15.73 -9.55
C GLN A 371 -13.57 14.82 -8.39
N PHE A 372 -13.54 13.50 -8.61
CA PHE A 372 -13.15 12.49 -7.62
C PHE A 372 -11.64 12.52 -7.36
N GLU A 373 -10.82 12.67 -8.40
CA GLU A 373 -9.37 12.78 -8.26
C GLU A 373 -8.96 14.11 -7.64
N SER A 374 -9.52 15.23 -8.10
CA SER A 374 -9.33 16.53 -7.44
C SER A 374 -9.77 16.50 -5.97
N PHE A 375 -10.84 15.77 -5.64
CA PHE A 375 -11.31 15.62 -4.26
C PHE A 375 -10.39 14.71 -3.42
N ARG A 376 -9.94 13.57 -3.98
CA ARG A 376 -8.92 12.70 -3.37
C ARG A 376 -7.70 13.51 -2.98
N ASP A 377 -7.13 14.23 -3.94
CA ASP A 377 -5.87 14.95 -3.79
C ASP A 377 -6.01 16.08 -2.75
N GLN A 378 -7.07 16.89 -2.82
CA GLN A 378 -7.38 17.92 -1.81
C GLN A 378 -7.65 17.37 -0.39
N THR A 379 -8.13 16.13 -0.27
CA THR A 379 -8.30 15.50 1.06
C THR A 379 -7.00 14.92 1.61
N ASP A 380 -5.98 14.70 0.78
CA ASP A 380 -4.69 14.14 1.18
C ASP A 380 -3.59 15.20 1.33
N GLU A 381 -3.70 16.32 0.61
CA GLU A 381 -2.81 17.49 0.65
C GLU A 381 -2.56 18.00 2.08
N PHE A 382 -3.61 18.08 2.92
CA PHE A 382 -3.47 18.41 4.34
C PHE A 382 -2.54 17.45 5.11
N PHE A 383 -2.58 16.15 4.81
CA PHE A 383 -1.72 15.18 5.49
C PHE A 383 -0.30 15.17 4.92
N ALA A 384 -0.13 15.53 3.64
CA ALA A 384 1.18 15.76 3.04
C ALA A 384 1.89 17.00 3.65
N ASP A 385 1.18 18.13 3.80
CA ASP A 385 1.69 19.32 4.49
C ASP A 385 2.00 19.03 5.97
N LEU A 386 1.12 18.31 6.67
CA LEU A 386 1.34 17.91 8.06
C LEU A 386 2.57 17.00 8.21
N TRP A 387 2.84 16.14 7.24
CA TRP A 387 4.07 15.34 7.17
C TRP A 387 5.30 16.17 6.81
N ASN A 388 5.20 17.14 5.91
CA ASN A 388 6.27 18.11 5.64
C ASN A 388 6.65 18.87 6.91
N LEU A 389 5.66 19.37 7.65
CA LEU A 389 5.86 20.12 8.90
C LEU A 389 6.58 19.26 9.96
N LEU A 390 6.16 17.99 10.08
CA LEU A 390 6.81 17.00 10.93
C LEU A 390 8.28 16.75 10.54
N ARG A 391 8.55 16.57 9.25
CA ARG A 391 9.90 16.35 8.72
C ARG A 391 10.78 17.57 8.95
N ASN A 392 10.32 18.77 8.56
CA ASN A 392 11.07 20.02 8.72
C ASN A 392 11.39 20.29 10.20
N LEU A 393 10.47 19.98 11.13
CA LEU A 393 10.73 20.07 12.57
C LEU A 393 11.76 19.06 13.08
N LEU A 394 11.74 17.82 12.56
CA LEU A 394 12.76 16.82 12.88
C LEU A 394 14.13 17.17 12.29
N ASP A 395 14.15 17.77 11.09
CA ASP A 395 15.37 18.29 10.47
C ASP A 395 15.96 19.47 11.25
N LEU A 396 15.14 20.35 11.84
CA LEU A 396 15.61 21.37 12.79
C LEU A 396 16.15 20.74 14.10
N CYS A 397 15.65 19.56 14.49
CA CYS A 397 16.17 18.82 15.65
C CYS A 397 17.46 18.05 15.35
N ASN A 398 17.90 17.97 14.09
CA ASN A 398 19.17 17.36 13.69
C ASN A 398 20.31 18.37 13.77
N ARG A 399 21.51 17.89 14.13
CA ARG A 399 22.70 18.75 14.28
C ARG A 399 23.29 19.24 12.95
N ASP A 400 23.03 18.50 11.87
CA ASP A 400 23.29 18.92 10.48
C ASP A 400 22.02 19.47 9.82
N GLY A 401 21.13 20.05 10.63
CA GLY A 401 19.79 20.49 10.25
C GLY A 401 19.80 21.56 9.17
N ARG A 402 19.04 21.31 8.09
CA ARG A 402 18.89 22.25 6.95
C ARG A 402 17.64 23.10 7.05
N ALA A 403 16.67 22.68 7.86
CA ALA A 403 15.38 23.33 8.00
C ALA A 403 15.43 24.46 9.01
N THR A 404 14.83 25.59 8.65
CA THR A 404 14.77 26.81 9.45
C THR A 404 13.46 26.95 10.22
N ILE A 405 13.46 27.78 11.25
CA ILE A 405 12.25 28.18 11.99
C ILE A 405 11.22 28.87 11.07
N ASP A 406 11.67 29.56 10.02
CA ASP A 406 10.78 30.23 9.08
C ASP A 406 10.14 29.23 8.11
N GLU A 407 10.87 28.20 7.63
CA GLU A 407 10.28 27.09 6.86
C GLU A 407 9.27 26.27 7.67
N ILE A 408 9.45 26.12 8.99
CA ILE A 408 8.45 25.52 9.88
C ILE A 408 7.22 26.43 10.04
N SER A 409 7.41 27.74 10.06
CA SER A 409 6.31 28.72 10.09
C SER A 409 5.50 28.69 8.79
N ASP A 410 6.16 28.64 7.64
CA ASP A 410 5.52 28.53 6.32
C ASP A 410 4.78 27.21 6.15
N GLU A 411 5.35 26.09 6.60
CA GLU A 411 4.70 24.77 6.48
C GLU A 411 3.50 24.61 7.43
N LEU A 412 3.52 25.29 8.58
CA LEU A 412 2.35 25.40 9.47
C LEU A 412 1.22 26.20 8.79
N ASP A 413 1.56 27.32 8.15
CA ASP A 413 0.59 28.17 7.48
C ASP A 413 -0.02 27.46 6.26
N LYS A 414 0.79 26.70 5.48
CA LYS A 414 0.28 25.76 4.45
C LYS A 414 -0.66 24.72 5.04
N SER A 415 -0.21 23.99 6.08
CA SER A 415 -1.00 22.94 6.75
C SER A 415 -2.36 23.43 7.25
N LEU A 416 -2.49 24.70 7.64
CA LEU A 416 -3.76 25.31 8.05
C LEU A 416 -4.65 25.65 6.85
N ILE A 417 -4.06 26.14 5.75
CA ILE A 417 -4.77 26.45 4.50
C ILE A 417 -5.30 25.16 3.84
N SER A 418 -4.47 24.12 3.71
CA SER A 418 -4.87 22.83 3.14
C SER A 418 -5.85 22.08 4.06
N PHE A 419 -5.77 22.24 5.38
CA PHE A 419 -6.81 21.76 6.31
C PHE A 419 -8.17 22.39 6.01
N ASP A 420 -8.26 23.72 5.89
CA ASP A 420 -9.53 24.40 5.61
C ASP A 420 -10.10 24.03 4.23
N GLN A 421 -9.24 23.89 3.21
CA GLN A 421 -9.64 23.41 1.89
C GLN A 421 -10.17 21.97 1.95
N CYS A 422 -9.43 21.05 2.59
CA CYS A 422 -9.86 19.67 2.84
C CYS A 422 -11.24 19.64 3.53
N MET A 423 -11.43 20.41 4.60
CA MET A 423 -12.71 20.50 5.29
C MET A 423 -13.83 21.09 4.42
N GLN A 424 -13.54 22.11 3.61
CA GLN A 424 -14.50 22.73 2.69
C GLN A 424 -15.01 21.73 1.65
N VAL A 425 -14.15 20.84 1.14
CA VAL A 425 -14.52 19.87 0.10
C VAL A 425 -15.08 18.55 0.65
N LEU A 426 -14.66 18.16 1.85
CA LEU A 426 -15.07 16.94 2.55
C LEU A 426 -16.46 17.04 3.18
N ARG A 427 -16.74 18.13 3.91
CA ARG A 427 -18.03 18.35 4.60
C ARG A 427 -19.28 18.16 3.71
N PRO A 428 -19.40 18.78 2.52
CA PRO A 428 -20.60 18.65 1.69
C PRO A 428 -20.74 17.29 1.00
N ARG A 429 -19.67 16.48 0.94
CA ARG A 429 -19.66 15.18 0.25
C ARG A 429 -19.93 13.99 1.18
N LEU A 430 -19.85 14.16 2.50
CA LEU A 430 -20.11 13.11 3.47
C LEU A 430 -21.60 13.04 3.83
N VAL A 431 -22.27 12.00 3.36
CA VAL A 431 -23.72 11.77 3.53
C VAL A 431 -23.93 10.70 4.61
N PRO A 432 -24.89 10.83 5.56
CA PRO A 432 -25.10 9.80 6.58
C PRO A 432 -25.41 8.42 6.01
N TYR A 433 -24.66 7.40 6.43
CA TYR A 433 -24.76 6.04 5.91
C TYR A 433 -26.16 5.49 6.11
N SER A 434 -26.89 5.26 5.02
CA SER A 434 -28.30 4.85 5.07
C SER A 434 -28.43 3.49 4.37
N PRO A 435 -28.54 2.38 5.13
CA PRO A 435 -28.61 1.04 4.57
C PRO A 435 -30.00 0.76 3.99
N SER A 436 -30.25 1.21 2.77
CA SER A 436 -31.56 1.19 2.09
C SER A 436 -32.21 -0.19 1.87
N ASN A 437 -31.56 -1.28 2.32
CA ASN A 437 -31.96 -2.68 2.09
C ASN A 437 -31.92 -3.56 3.37
N GLN A 438 -31.93 -2.99 4.58
CA GLN A 438 -32.11 -3.79 5.82
C GLN A 438 -33.43 -3.47 6.52
N LEU A 439 -34.20 -4.53 6.83
CA LEU A 439 -35.55 -4.48 7.46
C LEU A 439 -35.52 -4.15 8.97
N LEU A 440 -34.52 -3.38 9.43
CA LEU A 440 -34.35 -2.97 10.82
C LEU A 440 -34.64 -1.47 10.96
N PRO A 441 -35.50 -1.04 11.91
CA PRO A 441 -35.73 0.38 12.16
C PRO A 441 -34.44 1.07 12.60
N LEU A 442 -34.00 2.08 11.83
CA LEU A 442 -32.93 2.98 12.27
C LEU A 442 -33.44 3.79 13.47
N THR A 443 -32.76 3.69 14.61
CA THR A 443 -33.12 4.35 15.88
C THR A 443 -32.82 5.86 15.91
N THR A 444 -32.39 6.45 14.79
CA THR A 444 -31.96 7.85 14.72
C THR A 444 -32.32 8.44 13.35
N PRO A 445 -33.19 9.47 13.28
CA PRO A 445 -33.54 10.17 12.05
C PRO A 445 -32.32 10.68 11.25
N GLN A 446 -32.46 10.77 9.93
CA GLN A 446 -31.44 11.38 9.05
C GLN A 446 -30.97 12.79 9.51
N PRO A 447 -31.85 13.79 9.76
CA PRO A 447 -31.39 15.14 10.12
C PRO A 447 -30.62 15.20 11.44
N GLU A 448 -30.85 14.27 12.38
CA GLU A 448 -30.05 14.17 13.61
C GLU A 448 -28.64 13.66 13.32
N ARG A 449 -28.48 12.75 12.36
CA ARG A 449 -27.16 12.25 11.93
C ARG A 449 -26.37 13.30 11.14
N GLU A 450 -27.05 14.08 10.29
CA GLU A 450 -26.47 15.25 9.62
C GLU A 450 -26.02 16.30 10.64
N LYS A 451 -26.83 16.57 11.67
CA LYS A 451 -26.44 17.46 12.76
C LYS A 451 -25.22 16.95 13.52
N ILE A 452 -25.20 15.68 13.95
CA ILE A 452 -24.07 15.08 14.69
C ILE A 452 -22.76 15.18 13.88
N LEU A 453 -22.82 14.95 12.56
CA LEU A 453 -21.67 15.08 11.68
C LEU A 453 -21.16 16.54 11.62
N ASN A 454 -22.06 17.51 11.49
CA ASN A 454 -21.73 18.94 11.47
C ASN A 454 -21.22 19.47 12.83
N ASP A 455 -21.80 19.03 13.94
CA ASP A 455 -21.37 19.39 15.29
C ASP A 455 -19.94 18.87 15.56
N TRP A 456 -19.64 17.61 15.18
CA TRP A 456 -18.29 17.05 15.25
C TRP A 456 -17.30 17.83 14.37
N PHE A 457 -17.64 18.08 13.11
CA PHE A 457 -16.79 18.83 12.19
C PHE A 457 -16.53 20.26 12.66
N SER A 458 -17.50 20.91 13.32
CA SER A 458 -17.33 22.26 13.85
C SER A 458 -16.36 22.28 15.01
N LEU A 459 -16.51 21.35 15.96
CA LEU A 459 -15.57 21.18 17.06
C LEU A 459 -14.15 20.85 16.57
N LEU A 460 -14.00 19.97 15.58
CA LEU A 460 -12.70 19.59 15.03
C LEU A 460 -11.96 20.79 14.43
N ILE A 461 -12.62 21.60 13.58
CA ILE A 461 -11.99 22.81 13.01
C ILE A 461 -11.52 23.77 14.10
N SER A 462 -12.36 24.04 15.11
CA SER A 462 -11.98 24.95 16.20
C SER A 462 -10.78 24.43 17.01
N GLN A 463 -10.65 23.12 17.22
CA GLN A 463 -9.50 22.55 17.91
C GLN A 463 -8.23 22.57 17.07
N VAL A 464 -8.32 22.31 15.75
CA VAL A 464 -7.15 22.36 14.85
C VAL A 464 -6.59 23.78 14.76
N HIS A 465 -7.47 24.78 14.62
CA HIS A 465 -7.08 26.20 14.64
C HIS A 465 -6.45 26.63 15.96
N LEU A 466 -7.02 26.20 17.09
CA LEU A 466 -6.46 26.48 18.42
C LEU A 466 -5.07 25.85 18.60
N ALA A 467 -4.89 24.61 18.15
CA ALA A 467 -3.60 23.93 18.19
C ALA A 467 -2.55 24.62 17.30
N GLY A 468 -2.91 24.96 16.05
CA GLY A 468 -2.02 25.67 15.13
C GLY A 468 -1.63 27.07 15.65
N GLN A 469 -2.58 27.83 16.20
CA GLN A 469 -2.28 29.15 16.78
C GLN A 469 -1.42 29.05 18.05
N ASN A 470 -1.63 28.05 18.91
CA ASN A 470 -0.76 27.81 20.06
C ASN A 470 0.67 27.46 19.62
N PHE A 471 0.82 26.66 18.57
CA PHE A 471 2.14 26.33 18.01
C PHE A 471 2.81 27.54 17.35
N ARG A 472 2.06 28.38 16.60
CA ARG A 472 2.56 29.64 16.03
C ARG A 472 3.08 30.60 17.11
N VAL A 473 2.41 30.67 18.27
CA VAL A 473 2.88 31.43 19.43
C VAL A 473 4.19 30.86 20.00
N GLU A 474 4.36 29.53 20.03
CA GLU A 474 5.63 28.93 20.46
C GLU A 474 6.76 29.17 19.45
N ILE A 475 6.49 29.11 18.14
CA ILE A 475 7.43 29.51 17.07
C ILE A 475 7.89 30.96 17.29
N GLU A 476 6.97 31.88 17.59
CA GLU A 476 7.32 33.27 17.92
C GLU A 476 8.16 33.41 19.20
N ILE A 477 7.87 32.64 20.25
CA ILE A 477 8.64 32.64 21.51
C ILE A 477 10.05 32.09 21.25
N PHE A 478 10.16 31.01 20.48
CA PHE A 478 11.43 30.42 20.08
C PHE A 478 12.27 31.42 19.27
N ARG A 479 11.69 32.01 18.22
CA ARG A 479 12.35 33.02 17.37
C ARG A 479 12.85 34.23 18.17
N LYS A 480 12.15 34.62 19.26
CA LYS A 480 12.56 35.75 20.14
C LYS A 480 13.62 35.37 21.17
N ASN A 481 13.63 34.13 21.67
CA ASN A 481 14.50 33.69 22.75
C ASN A 481 15.82 33.06 22.27
N TYR A 482 15.87 32.55 21.03
CA TYR A 482 17.00 31.78 20.50
C TYR A 482 17.55 32.33 19.17
N ALA A 483 17.21 33.56 18.78
CA ALA A 483 17.74 34.23 17.58
C ALA A 483 19.27 34.20 17.48
N ASP A 484 19.96 34.36 18.62
CA ASP A 484 21.42 34.39 18.72
C ASP A 484 22.10 33.01 18.54
N TYR A 485 21.33 31.93 18.35
CA TYR A 485 21.81 30.56 18.17
C TYR A 485 21.56 29.99 16.76
N ILE A 486 21.04 30.78 15.82
CA ILE A 486 20.57 30.33 14.48
C ILE A 486 21.46 30.90 13.34
N TYR A 487 22.68 31.35 13.66
CA TYR A 487 23.66 31.95 12.74
C TYR A 487 25.08 31.38 12.91
#